data_AF-A0A4Y7PS53-F1
#
_entry.id   AF-A0A4Y7PS53-F1
#
_cell.length_a   1.000
_cell.length_b   1.000
_cell.length_c   1.000
_cell.angle_alpha   90.00
_cell.angle_beta   90.00
_cell.angle_gamma   90.00
#
_symmetry.space_group_name_H-M   'P 1'
#
loop_
_entity.id
_entity.type
_entity.pdbx_description
1 polymer ?
#
loop_
_entity_poly.entity_id
_entity_poly.type
_entity_poly.pdbx_seq_one_letter_code
_entity_poly.pdbx_strand_id
1 'polypeptide(L)'
;MIFKPSQVSPEQLISLVTVRCGVGHGGSTPMVAKITLIDYTGKIVLDAYVCPTMPVTDYRTATTGIEPRHLEPSIAMHFSEAQVRVASHIKGKVLIGHAIWQDLSVLGIAHPAIDTRDVALYQPFRNALQSPNQIVGLQTLMWHMMRRRIQDGPYNSFENATAALDLYRSHSSAWELAIVSKQWPCSLPPNNFSRCYS
;
A
#
# COMPACT_ATOMS: atom_id res chain seq x y z
N MET A 1 22.40 0.40 -31.60
CA MET A 1 21.48 -0.45 -30.80
C MET A 1 20.96 0.37 -29.65
N ILE A 2 19.68 0.74 -29.68
CA ILE A 2 19.05 1.48 -28.59
C ILE A 2 18.79 0.47 -27.47
N PHE A 3 19.49 0.61 -26.34
CA PHE A 3 19.15 -0.10 -25.12
C PHE A 3 17.71 0.28 -24.75
N LYS A 4 16.76 -0.64 -24.96
CA LYS A 4 15.46 -0.53 -24.30
C LYS A 4 15.71 -0.96 -22.85
N PRO A 5 15.61 -0.05 -21.86
CA PRO A 5 15.59 -0.48 -20.47
C PRO A 5 14.49 -1.53 -20.31
N SER A 6 14.77 -2.62 -19.60
CA SER A 6 13.80 -3.69 -19.35
C SER A 6 12.61 -3.08 -18.60
N GLN A 7 11.53 -2.79 -19.33
CA GLN A 7 10.31 -2.25 -18.76
C GLN A 7 9.70 -3.31 -17.85
N VAL A 8 9.34 -2.92 -16.62
CA VAL A 8 8.57 -3.78 -15.72
C VAL A 8 7.26 -4.11 -16.43
N SER A 9 7.01 -5.41 -16.60
CA SER A 9 5.81 -5.87 -17.29
C SER A 9 4.55 -5.66 -16.41
N PRO A 10 3.37 -5.43 -17.00
CA PRO A 10 2.12 -5.31 -16.25
C PRO A 10 1.86 -6.44 -15.25
N GLU A 11 2.27 -7.67 -15.57
CA GLU A 11 2.02 -8.85 -14.71
C GLU A 11 2.88 -8.85 -13.43
N GLN A 12 4.00 -8.13 -13.48
CA GLN A 12 4.91 -7.92 -12.36
C GLN A 12 4.47 -6.81 -11.42
N LEU A 13 3.43 -6.04 -11.73
CA LEU A 13 2.97 -4.92 -10.91
C LEU A 13 1.75 -5.34 -10.10
N ILE A 14 1.75 -5.00 -8.81
CA ILE A 14 0.65 -5.26 -7.90
C ILE A 14 0.51 -4.13 -6.90
N SER A 15 -0.72 -3.75 -6.56
CA SER A 15 -0.97 -2.78 -5.51
C SER A 15 -1.55 -3.45 -4.26
N LEU A 16 -1.08 -3.04 -3.09
CA LEU A 16 -1.48 -3.53 -1.77
C LEU A 16 -1.97 -2.37 -0.91
N VAL A 17 -3.12 -2.58 -0.28
CA VAL A 17 -3.63 -1.73 0.80
C VAL A 17 -4.20 -2.62 1.90
N THR A 18 -3.93 -2.28 3.15
CA THR A 18 -4.52 -2.91 4.32
C THR A 18 -5.40 -1.92 5.10
N VAL A 19 -6.50 -2.43 5.64
CA VAL A 19 -7.30 -1.75 6.67
C VAL A 19 -6.88 -2.31 8.01
N ARG A 20 -6.82 -1.45 9.03
CA ARG A 20 -6.27 -1.78 10.34
C ARG A 20 -7.28 -1.51 11.44
N CYS A 21 -7.39 -2.44 12.37
CA CYS A 21 -8.01 -2.23 13.69
C CYS A 21 -6.92 -1.94 14.74
N GLY A 22 -7.33 -1.64 15.96
CA GLY A 22 -6.48 -1.38 17.12
C GLY A 22 -6.59 -2.51 18.15
N VAL A 23 -5.43 -3.00 18.60
CA VAL A 23 -5.27 -3.96 19.71
C VAL A 23 -4.44 -3.33 20.83
N GLY A 24 -4.40 -3.99 22.00
CA GLY A 24 -3.68 -3.51 23.18
C GLY A 24 -4.40 -2.36 23.90
N HIS A 25 -3.74 -1.69 24.84
CA HIS A 25 -4.40 -0.63 25.62
C HIS A 25 -4.90 0.50 24.69
N GLY A 26 -6.22 0.73 24.72
CA GLY A 26 -6.89 1.77 23.93
C GLY A 26 -6.77 1.62 22.41
N GLY A 27 -6.42 0.44 21.87
CA GLY A 27 -6.26 0.26 20.42
C GLY A 27 -5.01 0.92 19.82
N SER A 28 -4.01 1.20 20.67
CA SER A 28 -2.77 1.88 20.31
C SER A 28 -1.91 1.12 19.30
N THR A 29 -2.01 -0.21 19.26
CA THR A 29 -1.23 -1.03 18.34
C THR A 29 -2.07 -1.41 17.12
N PRO A 30 -1.66 -1.01 15.89
CA PRO A 30 -2.41 -1.38 14.70
C PRO A 30 -2.25 -2.86 14.38
N MET A 31 -3.35 -3.52 14.02
CA MET A 31 -3.38 -4.88 13.50
C MET A 31 -4.20 -4.95 12.21
N VAL A 32 -3.78 -5.76 11.24
CA VAL A 32 -4.52 -5.94 9.98
C VAL A 32 -5.93 -6.49 10.25
N ALA A 33 -6.92 -5.92 9.57
CA ALA A 33 -8.32 -6.31 9.64
C ALA A 33 -8.90 -6.65 8.25
N LYS A 34 -8.36 -6.04 7.19
CA LYS A 34 -8.71 -6.34 5.80
C LYS A 34 -7.50 -6.12 4.89
N ILE A 35 -7.38 -6.92 3.84
CA ILE A 35 -6.36 -6.81 2.80
C ILE A 35 -7.06 -6.64 1.46
N THR A 36 -6.55 -5.73 0.65
CA THR A 36 -6.93 -5.58 -0.75
C THR A 36 -5.67 -5.58 -1.61
N LEU A 37 -5.60 -6.51 -2.56
CA LEU A 37 -4.61 -6.58 -3.63
C LEU A 37 -5.32 -6.40 -4.97
N ILE A 38 -4.77 -5.54 -5.82
CA ILE A 38 -5.21 -5.37 -7.21
C ILE A 38 -4.04 -5.52 -8.16
N ASP A 39 -4.31 -6.08 -9.34
CA ASP A 39 -3.31 -6.15 -10.41
C ASP A 39 -3.12 -4.81 -11.13
N TYR A 40 -2.18 -4.76 -12.07
CA TYR A 40 -1.92 -3.55 -12.85
C TYR A 40 -3.12 -3.09 -13.69
N THR A 41 -4.12 -3.92 -13.97
CA THR A 41 -5.33 -3.49 -14.70
C THR A 41 -6.35 -2.82 -13.78
N GLY A 42 -6.21 -3.01 -12.46
CA GLY A 42 -7.14 -2.55 -11.44
C GLY A 42 -8.13 -3.63 -11.00
N LYS A 43 -7.93 -4.89 -11.42
CA LYS A 43 -8.78 -6.00 -11.02
C LYS A 43 -8.33 -6.55 -9.66
N ILE A 44 -9.30 -6.88 -8.82
CA ILE A 44 -9.06 -7.51 -7.52
C ILE A 44 -8.40 -8.88 -7.70
N VAL A 45 -7.26 -9.06 -7.02
CA VAL A 45 -6.53 -10.33 -6.89
C VAL A 45 -6.87 -10.99 -5.55
N LEU A 46 -6.97 -10.20 -4.48
CA LEU A 46 -7.37 -10.63 -3.14
C LEU A 46 -8.14 -9.49 -2.47
N ASP A 47 -9.33 -9.77 -1.95
CA ASP A 47 -10.03 -8.84 -1.05
C ASP A 47 -10.63 -9.66 0.10
N ALA A 48 -10.05 -9.57 1.29
CA ALA A 48 -10.38 -10.47 2.39
C ALA A 48 -10.23 -9.80 3.76
N TYR A 49 -11.16 -10.11 4.67
CA TYR A 49 -10.99 -9.80 6.09
C TYR A 49 -10.00 -10.75 6.75
N VAL A 50 -9.34 -10.29 7.82
CA VAL A 50 -8.31 -11.05 8.53
C VAL A 50 -8.63 -11.11 10.01
N CYS A 51 -8.64 -12.32 10.56
CA CYS A 51 -8.83 -12.56 11.98
C CYS A 51 -7.61 -12.03 12.76
N PRO A 52 -7.79 -11.08 13.69
CA PRO A 52 -6.71 -10.61 14.56
C PRO A 52 -6.19 -11.73 15.46
N THR A 53 -4.90 -11.68 15.81
CA THR A 53 -4.25 -12.62 16.73
C THR A 53 -4.28 -12.13 18.18
N MET A 54 -4.79 -10.92 18.41
CA MET A 54 -4.99 -10.32 19.71
C MET A 54 -6.42 -9.75 19.81
N PRO A 55 -6.98 -9.64 21.03
CA PRO A 55 -8.28 -9.02 21.21
C PRO A 55 -8.31 -7.58 20.65
N VAL A 56 -9.30 -7.31 19.81
CA VAL A 56 -9.53 -5.96 19.28
C VAL A 56 -10.17 -5.10 20.34
N THR A 57 -9.53 -3.99 20.66
CA THR A 57 -10.01 -3.00 21.64
C THR A 57 -10.56 -1.74 20.97
N ASP A 58 -10.20 -1.51 19.70
CA ASP A 58 -10.75 -0.43 18.88
C ASP A 58 -10.87 -0.90 17.42
N TYR A 59 -12.09 -1.04 16.92
CA TYR A 59 -12.33 -1.45 15.54
C TYR A 59 -12.12 -0.31 14.53
N ARG A 60 -12.03 0.95 15.01
CA ARG A 60 -11.97 2.15 14.16
C ARG A 60 -13.13 2.23 13.18
N THR A 61 -14.31 1.74 13.58
CA THR A 61 -15.47 1.53 12.70
C THR A 61 -15.91 2.81 12.01
N ALA A 62 -15.95 3.94 12.73
CA ALA A 62 -16.36 5.23 12.17
C ALA A 62 -15.53 5.65 10.95
N THR A 63 -14.25 5.28 10.91
CA THR A 63 -13.35 5.60 9.80
C THR A 63 -13.25 4.46 8.80
N THR A 64 -13.22 3.21 9.27
CA THR A 64 -12.84 2.05 8.44
C THR A 64 -14.00 1.18 7.97
N GLY A 65 -15.18 1.30 8.59
CA GLY A 65 -16.29 0.37 8.39
C GLY A 65 -16.03 -1.05 8.90
N ILE A 66 -14.90 -1.31 9.58
CA ILE A 66 -14.64 -2.61 10.20
C ILE A 66 -15.53 -2.77 11.43
N GLU A 67 -16.17 -3.92 11.55
CA GLU A 67 -17.09 -4.26 12.62
C GLU A 67 -16.71 -5.64 13.18
N PRO A 68 -17.09 -5.97 14.42
CA PRO A 68 -16.78 -7.27 15.03
C PRO A 68 -17.13 -8.47 14.15
N ARG A 69 -18.32 -8.46 13.53
CA ARG A 69 -18.78 -9.53 12.63
C ARG A 69 -17.84 -9.77 11.45
N HIS A 70 -17.16 -8.74 10.95
CA HIS A 70 -16.24 -8.89 9.82
C HIS A 70 -14.99 -9.71 10.20
N LEU A 71 -14.65 -9.77 11.49
CA LEU A 71 -13.41 -10.39 11.99
C LEU A 71 -13.67 -11.74 12.66
N GLU A 72 -14.89 -12.28 12.58
CA GLU A 72 -15.22 -13.60 13.09
C GLU A 72 -14.49 -14.70 12.30
N PRO A 73 -14.01 -15.78 12.94
CA PRO A 73 -13.31 -16.87 12.25
C PRO A 73 -14.11 -17.57 11.14
N SER A 74 -15.44 -17.43 11.13
CA SER A 74 -16.33 -17.94 10.08
C SER A 74 -16.33 -17.09 8.80
N ILE A 75 -15.90 -15.82 8.90
CA ILE A 75 -15.92 -14.83 7.80
C ILE A 75 -14.49 -14.45 7.40
N ALA A 76 -13.60 -14.26 8.37
CA ALA A 76 -12.26 -13.75 8.18
C ALA A 76 -11.22 -14.86 8.05
N MET A 77 -10.22 -14.62 7.20
CA MET A 77 -9.07 -15.51 7.03
C MET A 77 -8.15 -15.45 8.25
N HIS A 78 -7.57 -16.57 8.67
CA HIS A 78 -6.56 -16.56 9.72
C HIS A 78 -5.33 -15.73 9.31
N PHE A 79 -4.75 -14.99 10.26
CA PHE A 79 -3.61 -14.12 9.98
C PHE A 79 -2.43 -14.84 9.32
N SER A 80 -2.07 -16.04 9.78
CA SER A 80 -0.98 -16.83 9.20
C SER A 80 -1.22 -17.17 7.73
N GLU A 81 -2.45 -17.52 7.37
CA GLU A 81 -2.83 -17.78 5.98
C GLU A 81 -2.78 -16.50 5.14
N ALA A 82 -3.28 -15.39 5.69
CA ALA A 82 -3.23 -14.08 5.05
C ALA A 82 -1.79 -13.64 4.75
N GLN A 83 -0.87 -13.84 5.70
CA GLN A 83 0.56 -13.57 5.50
C GLN A 83 1.14 -14.41 4.35
N VAL A 84 0.90 -15.72 4.34
CA VAL A 84 1.41 -16.62 3.29
C VAL A 84 0.85 -16.24 1.92
N ARG A 85 -0.45 -15.95 1.82
CA ARG A 85 -1.08 -15.56 0.56
C ARG A 85 -0.55 -14.23 0.05
N VAL A 86 -0.46 -13.20 0.89
CA VAL A 86 0.09 -11.90 0.47
C VAL A 86 1.55 -12.03 0.06
N ALA A 87 2.39 -12.67 0.88
CA ALA A 87 3.79 -12.90 0.57
C ALA A 87 3.96 -13.61 -0.79
N SER A 88 3.13 -14.62 -1.06
CA SER A 88 3.14 -15.34 -2.34
C SER A 88 2.73 -14.45 -3.51
N HIS A 89 1.72 -13.59 -3.34
CA HIS A 89 1.27 -12.68 -4.39
C HIS A 89 2.26 -11.57 -4.72
N ILE A 90 3.01 -11.05 -3.74
CA ILE A 90 3.95 -9.95 -3.94
C ILE A 90 5.37 -10.41 -4.27
N LYS A 91 5.70 -11.69 -4.07
CA LYS A 91 7.03 -12.25 -4.35
C LYS A 91 7.42 -12.03 -5.81
N GLY A 92 8.57 -11.39 -6.03
CA GLY A 92 9.10 -11.09 -7.36
C GLY A 92 8.29 -10.04 -8.14
N LYS A 93 7.41 -9.30 -7.46
CA LYS A 93 6.62 -8.22 -8.03
C LYS A 93 7.09 -6.85 -7.57
N VAL A 94 6.79 -5.83 -8.36
CA VAL A 94 6.89 -4.43 -7.97
C VAL A 94 5.61 -4.03 -7.24
N LEU A 95 5.76 -3.63 -5.98
CA LEU A 95 4.67 -3.29 -5.08
C LEU A 95 4.34 -1.79 -5.15
N ILE A 96 3.11 -1.47 -5.50
CA ILE A 96 2.59 -0.10 -5.63
C ILE A 96 1.67 0.22 -4.46
N GLY A 97 1.80 1.40 -3.87
CA GLY A 97 0.93 1.79 -2.77
C GLY A 97 1.24 3.19 -2.26
N HIS A 98 0.62 3.55 -1.14
CA HIS A 98 0.84 4.80 -0.42
C HIS A 98 1.24 4.46 1.01
N ALA A 99 2.42 4.92 1.42
CA ALA A 99 2.99 4.61 2.73
C ALA A 99 3.07 3.10 3.00
N ILE A 100 3.60 2.35 2.03
CA ILE A 100 3.61 0.89 1.93
C ILE A 100 4.19 0.23 3.20
N TRP A 101 5.11 0.89 3.88
CA TRP A 101 5.66 0.42 5.16
C TRP A 101 4.59 0.14 6.21
N GLN A 102 3.49 0.89 6.20
CA GLN A 102 2.38 0.67 7.13
C GLN A 102 1.67 -0.66 6.83
N ASP A 103 1.56 -1.07 5.57
CA ASP A 103 0.92 -2.32 5.14
C ASP A 103 1.84 -3.51 5.43
N LEU A 104 3.10 -3.40 5.00
CA LEU A 104 4.12 -4.40 5.26
C LEU A 104 4.33 -4.64 6.75
N SER A 105 4.33 -3.59 7.58
CA SER A 105 4.53 -3.72 9.02
C SER A 105 3.40 -4.47 9.73
N VAL A 106 2.14 -4.25 9.37
CA VAL A 106 1.01 -4.96 10.02
C VAL A 106 0.87 -6.39 9.52
N LEU A 107 1.38 -6.68 8.33
CA LEU A 107 1.49 -8.03 7.80
C LEU A 107 2.75 -8.76 8.27
N GLY A 108 3.74 -8.06 8.82
CA GLY A 108 5.02 -8.65 9.20
C GLY A 108 5.79 -9.25 8.01
N ILE A 109 5.67 -8.65 6.83
CA ILE A 109 6.34 -9.08 5.59
C ILE A 109 7.35 -8.02 5.18
N ALA A 110 8.53 -8.45 4.70
CA ALA A 110 9.51 -7.57 4.07
C ALA A 110 9.41 -7.64 2.54
N HIS A 111 9.72 -6.54 1.87
CA HIS A 111 9.76 -6.45 0.40
C HIS A 111 10.99 -5.66 -0.06
N PRO A 112 11.65 -6.02 -1.17
CA PRO A 112 12.82 -5.28 -1.64
C PRO A 112 12.52 -3.81 -1.87
N ALA A 113 13.34 -2.90 -1.32
CA ALA A 113 13.08 -1.47 -1.43
C ALA A 113 13.02 -1.00 -2.90
N ILE A 114 13.93 -1.53 -3.74
CA ILE A 114 14.02 -1.22 -5.18
C ILE A 114 12.76 -1.65 -5.96
N ASP A 115 12.03 -2.64 -5.46
CA ASP A 115 10.80 -3.18 -6.05
C ASP A 115 9.55 -2.57 -5.41
N THR A 116 9.66 -1.35 -4.87
CA THR A 116 8.51 -0.57 -4.42
C THR A 116 8.29 0.67 -5.27
N ARG A 117 7.03 1.06 -5.42
CA ARG A 117 6.57 2.30 -6.03
C ARG A 117 5.62 2.98 -5.05
N ASP A 118 6.20 3.53 -3.99
CA ASP A 118 5.46 4.21 -2.94
C ASP A 118 5.20 5.67 -3.34
N VAL A 119 3.94 5.96 -3.68
CA VAL A 119 3.55 7.30 -4.13
C VAL A 119 3.65 8.34 -3.01
N ALA A 120 3.69 7.91 -1.74
CA ALA A 120 3.94 8.81 -0.63
C ALA A 120 5.40 9.27 -0.58
N LEU A 121 6.36 8.46 -1.07
CA LEU A 121 7.80 8.73 -1.05
C LEU A 121 8.33 9.35 -2.36
N TYR A 122 7.54 9.34 -3.43
CA TYR A 122 7.94 9.82 -4.74
C TYR A 122 8.23 11.33 -4.73
N GLN A 123 9.50 11.70 -4.93
CA GLN A 123 9.96 13.09 -4.83
C GLN A 123 9.29 14.03 -5.84
N PRO A 124 9.06 13.65 -7.10
CA PRO A 124 8.37 14.53 -8.05
C PRO A 124 6.99 14.99 -7.57
N PHE A 125 6.20 14.13 -6.90
CA PHE A 125 4.92 14.55 -6.31
C PHE A 125 5.08 15.53 -5.17
N ARG A 126 6.03 15.27 -4.27
CA ARG A 126 6.30 16.15 -3.13
C ARG A 126 6.83 17.51 -3.56
N ASN A 127 7.71 17.53 -4.56
CA ASN A 127 8.26 18.75 -5.14
C ASN A 127 7.17 19.59 -5.81
N ALA A 128 6.27 18.95 -6.56
CA ALA A 128 5.12 19.63 -7.15
C ALA A 128 4.19 20.30 -6.12
N LEU A 129 4.20 19.81 -4.88
CA LEU A 129 3.46 20.35 -3.74
C LEU A 129 4.33 21.18 -2.77
N GLN A 130 5.55 21.53 -3.17
CA GLN A 130 6.50 22.30 -2.35
C GLN A 130 6.74 21.68 -0.96
N SER A 131 6.65 20.36 -0.86
CA SER A 131 6.70 19.59 0.39
C SER A 131 7.73 18.45 0.35
N PRO A 132 8.99 18.67 -0.09
CA PRO A 132 9.97 17.61 -0.38
C PRO A 132 10.25 16.67 0.81
N ASN A 133 10.17 17.22 2.03
CA ASN A 133 10.54 16.53 3.27
C ASN A 133 9.35 16.02 4.08
N GLN A 134 8.12 16.14 3.56
CA GLN A 134 6.90 15.73 4.27
C GLN A 134 6.23 14.55 3.57
N ILE A 135 5.66 13.63 4.36
CA ILE A 135 4.75 12.61 3.83
C ILE A 135 3.44 13.30 3.47
N VAL A 136 3.06 13.27 2.19
CA VAL A 136 1.78 13.82 1.73
C VAL A 136 0.72 12.73 1.72
N GLY A 137 -0.48 13.01 2.23
CA GLY A 137 -1.60 12.07 2.26
C GLY A 137 -2.15 11.76 0.86
N LEU A 138 -2.70 10.55 0.69
CA LEU A 138 -3.20 10.09 -0.61
C LEU A 138 -4.30 10.99 -1.18
N GLN A 139 -5.24 11.48 -0.36
CA GLN A 139 -6.29 12.42 -0.78
C GLN A 139 -5.71 13.71 -1.38
N THR A 140 -4.67 14.27 -0.76
CA THR A 140 -3.98 15.47 -1.26
C THR A 140 -3.27 15.17 -2.57
N LEU A 141 -2.54 14.05 -2.67
CA LEU A 141 -1.89 13.64 -3.92
C LEU A 141 -2.91 13.49 -5.05
N MET A 142 -4.02 12.79 -4.81
CA MET A 142 -5.08 12.58 -5.78
C MET A 142 -5.74 13.88 -6.24
N TRP A 143 -6.02 14.79 -5.30
CA TRP A 143 -6.60 16.08 -5.63
C TRP A 143 -5.68 16.91 -6.52
N HIS A 144 -4.40 17.00 -6.17
CA HIS A 144 -3.48 17.88 -6.90
C HIS A 144 -2.96 17.28 -8.21
N MET A 145 -2.67 15.97 -8.24
CA MET A 145 -2.09 15.31 -9.42
C MET A 145 -3.14 14.85 -10.42
N MET A 146 -4.35 14.49 -9.94
CA MET A 146 -5.39 13.89 -10.77
C MET A 146 -6.72 14.65 -10.77
N ARG A 147 -6.86 15.72 -9.98
CA ARG A 147 -8.12 16.48 -9.82
C ARG A 147 -9.31 15.58 -9.42
N ARG A 148 -9.02 14.49 -8.70
CA ARG A 148 -10.00 13.50 -8.26
C ARG A 148 -10.07 13.48 -6.73
N ARG A 149 -11.28 13.60 -6.18
CA ARG A 149 -11.54 13.36 -4.76
C ARG A 149 -11.69 11.85 -4.53
N ILE A 150 -11.20 11.40 -3.39
CA ILE A 150 -11.30 10.01 -2.92
C ILE A 150 -11.58 10.03 -1.41
N GLN A 151 -12.09 8.91 -0.88
CA GLN A 151 -12.47 8.77 0.53
C GLN A 151 -13.45 9.87 1.00
N ASP A 152 -14.43 10.23 0.18
CA ASP A 152 -15.53 11.12 0.59
C ASP A 152 -16.53 10.40 1.54
N GLY A 153 -16.34 9.09 1.78
CA GLY A 153 -17.09 8.27 2.73
C GLY A 153 -16.16 7.43 3.64
N PRO A 154 -16.66 6.31 4.22
CA PRO A 154 -15.81 5.38 4.98
C PRO A 154 -14.61 4.90 4.14
N TYR A 155 -13.50 4.63 4.82
CA TYR A 155 -12.26 4.20 4.18
C TYR A 155 -12.49 2.98 3.29
N ASN A 156 -12.16 3.12 2.00
CA ASN A 156 -12.31 2.06 1.01
C ASN A 156 -10.92 1.64 0.51
N SER A 157 -10.47 0.45 0.93
CA SER A 157 -9.16 -0.07 0.55
C SER A 157 -9.01 -0.32 -0.95
N PHE A 158 -10.09 -0.68 -1.65
CA PHE A 158 -10.08 -0.84 -3.11
C PHE A 158 -9.92 0.51 -3.84
N GLU A 159 -10.64 1.54 -3.40
CA GLU A 159 -10.48 2.90 -3.94
C GLU A 159 -9.04 3.39 -3.74
N ASN A 160 -8.46 3.16 -2.56
CA ASN A 160 -7.09 3.58 -2.24
C ASN A 160 -6.03 2.83 -3.05
N ALA A 161 -6.18 1.51 -3.21
CA ALA A 161 -5.29 0.72 -4.05
C ALA A 161 -5.33 1.23 -5.51
N THR A 162 -6.55 1.50 -6.00
CA THR A 162 -6.76 2.05 -7.35
C THR A 162 -6.14 3.45 -7.48
N ALA A 163 -6.32 4.32 -6.48
CA ALA A 163 -5.73 5.65 -6.46
C ALA A 163 -4.19 5.64 -6.48
N ALA A 164 -3.56 4.78 -5.67
CA ALA A 164 -2.10 4.64 -5.70
C ALA A 164 -1.61 4.10 -7.05
N LEU A 165 -2.32 3.12 -7.63
CA LEU A 165 -2.03 2.56 -8.95
C LEU A 165 -2.15 3.63 -10.05
N ASP A 166 -3.19 4.45 -10.02
CA ASP A 166 -3.41 5.53 -11.00
C ASP A 166 -2.32 6.61 -10.91
N LEU A 167 -1.93 7.00 -9.71
CA LEU A 167 -0.81 7.91 -9.48
C LEU A 167 0.48 7.34 -10.07
N TYR A 168 0.80 6.07 -9.78
CA TYR A 168 1.95 5.40 -10.39
C TYR A 168 1.86 5.40 -11.93
N ARG A 169 0.73 4.96 -12.50
CA ARG A 169 0.53 4.90 -13.96
C ARG A 169 0.79 6.25 -14.62
N SER A 170 0.31 7.34 -14.02
CA SER A 170 0.47 8.70 -14.56
C SER A 170 1.94 9.14 -14.70
N HIS A 171 2.86 8.53 -13.95
CA HIS A 171 4.30 8.85 -13.96
C HIS A 171 5.20 7.64 -14.24
N SER A 172 4.62 6.49 -14.59
CA SER A 172 5.32 5.20 -14.72
C SER A 172 6.52 5.28 -15.66
N SER A 173 6.38 5.88 -16.84
CA SER A 173 7.48 6.04 -17.80
C SER A 173 8.70 6.76 -17.21
N ALA A 174 8.48 7.86 -16.49
CA ALA A 174 9.56 8.63 -15.87
C ALA A 174 10.14 7.91 -14.65
N TRP A 175 9.27 7.26 -13.85
CA TRP A 175 9.67 6.51 -12.67
C TRP A 175 10.57 5.33 -13.05
N GLU A 176 10.14 4.49 -13.99
CA GLU A 176 10.91 3.32 -14.42
C GLU A 176 12.23 3.71 -15.11
N LEU A 177 12.23 4.81 -15.87
CA LEU A 177 13.48 5.35 -16.44
C LEU A 177 14.47 5.74 -15.35
N ALA A 178 14.01 6.38 -14.27
CA ALA A 178 14.85 6.79 -13.15
C ALA A 178 15.45 5.56 -12.43
N ILE A 179 14.65 4.51 -12.22
CA ILE A 179 15.11 3.24 -11.63
C ILE A 179 16.20 2.59 -12.48
N VAL A 180 15.97 2.44 -13.79
CA VAL A 180 16.96 1.80 -14.68
C VAL A 180 18.23 2.66 -14.82
N SER A 181 18.08 3.98 -14.73
CA SER A 181 19.21 4.92 -14.71
C SER A 181 19.93 4.99 -13.36
N LYS A 182 19.54 4.18 -12.37
CA LYS A 182 20.06 4.18 -11.00
C LYS A 182 19.93 5.53 -10.28
N GLN A 183 18.92 6.31 -10.65
CA GLN A 183 18.57 7.59 -10.05
C GLN A 183 17.30 7.40 -9.21
N TRP A 184 17.43 6.79 -8.04
CA TRP A 184 16.28 6.47 -7.18
C TRP A 184 15.43 7.73 -6.90
N PRO A 185 14.16 7.78 -7.34
CA PRO A 185 13.38 9.01 -7.33
C PRO A 185 12.54 9.19 -6.05
N CYS A 186 12.77 8.37 -5.01
CA CYS A 186 11.97 8.39 -3.78
C CYS A 186 12.82 8.75 -2.56
N SER A 187 12.17 9.32 -1.55
CA SER A 187 12.75 9.40 -0.20
C SER A 187 12.91 8.02 0.41
N LEU A 188 13.78 7.92 1.43
CA LEU A 188 13.80 6.74 2.30
C LEU A 188 12.53 6.68 3.16
N PRO A 189 12.00 5.48 3.43
CA PRO A 189 10.90 5.30 4.37
C PRO A 189 11.34 5.65 5.81
N PRO A 190 10.40 5.87 6.74
CA PRO A 190 10.76 6.18 8.13
C PRO A 190 11.58 5.05 8.79
N ASN A 191 12.64 5.41 9.52
CA ASN A 191 13.64 4.47 10.04
C ASN A 191 13.08 3.36 10.93
N ASN A 192 12.00 3.62 11.66
CA ASN A 192 11.34 2.63 12.52
C ASN A 192 10.67 1.48 11.73
N PHE A 193 10.60 1.58 10.40
CA PHE A 193 10.08 0.55 9.51
C PHE A 193 11.15 -0.10 8.63
N SER A 194 12.44 0.08 8.94
CA SER A 194 13.55 -0.52 8.17
C SER A 194 13.39 -2.02 7.96
N ARG A 195 12.85 -2.75 8.95
CA ARG A 195 12.55 -4.19 8.87
C ARG A 195 11.56 -4.60 7.75
N CYS A 196 10.79 -3.65 7.23
CA CYS A 196 9.83 -3.91 6.15
C CYS A 196 10.50 -3.95 4.78
N TYR A 197 11.78 -3.56 4.70
CA TYR A 197 12.51 -3.45 3.46
C TYR A 197 13.78 -4.30 3.50
N SER A 198 13.99 -5.09 2.44
CA SER A 198 15.21 -5.88 2.23
C SER A 198 16.07 -5.31 1.10
#